data_AF-A0A2H9MXQ2-F1
#
_entry.id   AF-A0A2H9MXQ2-F1
#
_cell.length_a   1.000
_cell.length_b   1.000
_cell.length_c   1.000
_cell.angle_alpha   90.00
_cell.angle_beta   90.00
_cell.angle_gamma   90.00
#
_symmetry.space_group_name_H-M   'P 1'
#
loop_
_entity.id
_entity.type
_entity.pdbx_description
1 polymer ?
#
loop_
_entity_poly.entity_id
_entity_poly.type
_entity_poly.pdbx_seq_one_letter_code
_entity_poly.pdbx_strand_id
1 'polypeptide(L)'
;MSNQKSVHPKQIDSEEYAKSIKEIMQITSEKYNPTLKNILKIEQIMAKYKEFDTKKQLVKKMDVGMRPPVLNLILKYLEKSNKILLNSDGSITWIHASPKAIKSWKKAVKL
;
A
#
# COMPACT_ATOMS: atom_id res chain seq x y z
N MET A 1 -19.08 -32.26 -25.33
CA MET A 1 -19.23 -31.94 -23.89
C MET A 1 -17.91 -31.35 -23.40
N SER A 2 -17.79 -30.02 -23.34
CA SER A 2 -16.55 -29.35 -22.94
C SER A 2 -16.66 -28.93 -21.48
N ASN A 3 -15.86 -29.55 -20.63
CA ASN A 3 -15.90 -29.39 -19.18
C ASN A 3 -15.18 -28.07 -18.82
N GLN A 4 -15.94 -26.99 -18.62
CA GLN A 4 -15.41 -25.73 -18.10
C GLN A 4 -14.99 -25.92 -16.64
N LYS A 5 -13.70 -26.12 -16.40
CA LYS A 5 -13.13 -26.03 -15.04
C LYS A 5 -13.32 -24.61 -14.53
N SER A 6 -14.22 -24.42 -13.57
CA SER A 6 -14.38 -23.15 -12.85
C SER A 6 -13.09 -22.85 -12.09
N VAL A 7 -12.32 -21.89 -12.58
CA VAL A 7 -11.15 -21.37 -11.88
C VAL A 7 -11.65 -20.39 -10.83
N HIS A 8 -12.08 -20.90 -9.68
CA HIS A 8 -12.32 -20.06 -8.51
C HIS A 8 -10.99 -19.39 -8.10
N PRO A 9 -10.92 -18.04 -8.03
CA PRO A 9 -9.72 -17.38 -7.54
C PRO A 9 -9.55 -17.74 -6.07
N LYS A 10 -8.41 -18.39 -5.72
CA LYS A 10 -8.02 -18.66 -4.34
C LYS A 10 -8.16 -17.37 -3.53
N GLN A 11 -9.08 -17.37 -2.58
CA GLN A 11 -9.22 -16.34 -1.55
C GLN A 11 -7.86 -16.13 -0.88
N ILE A 12 -7.54 -14.88 -0.56
CA ILE A 12 -6.35 -14.53 0.22
C ILE A 12 -6.43 -15.35 1.51
N ASP A 13 -5.36 -16.08 1.84
CA ASP A 13 -5.29 -16.88 3.04
C ASP A 13 -5.53 -15.98 4.27
N SER A 14 -6.54 -16.32 5.07
CA SER A 14 -6.90 -15.58 6.29
C SER A 14 -5.71 -15.42 7.25
N GLU A 15 -4.76 -16.36 7.20
CA GLU A 15 -3.56 -16.36 8.03
C GLU A 15 -2.52 -15.35 7.54
N GLU A 16 -2.38 -15.18 6.22
CA GLU A 16 -1.53 -14.15 5.61
C GLU A 16 -2.06 -12.75 5.92
N TYR A 17 -3.38 -12.57 5.88
CA TYR A 17 -4.03 -11.31 6.25
C TYR A 17 -3.83 -10.99 7.75
N ALA A 18 -4.07 -11.95 8.64
CA ALA A 18 -3.87 -11.77 10.08
C ALA A 18 -2.40 -11.41 10.43
N LYS A 19 -1.43 -12.03 9.74
CA LYS A 19 -0.01 -11.71 9.88
C LYS A 19 0.30 -10.27 9.44
N SER A 20 -0.27 -9.82 8.33
CA SER A 20 -0.10 -8.44 7.85
C SER A 20 -0.67 -7.41 8.85
N ILE A 21 -1.82 -7.69 9.45
CA ILE A 21 -2.45 -6.83 10.45
C ILE A 21 -1.62 -6.76 11.73
N LYS A 22 -1.07 -7.90 12.18
CA LYS A 22 -0.17 -7.94 13.34
C LYS A 22 1.12 -7.13 13.10
N GLU A 23 1.68 -7.23 11.89
CA GLU A 23 2.85 -6.43 11.50
C GLU A 23 2.53 -4.94 11.50
N ILE A 24 1.39 -4.54 10.92
CA ILE A 24 0.89 -3.15 10.93
C ILE A 24 0.66 -2.66 12.37
N MET A 25 0.04 -3.46 13.23
CA MET A 25 -0.21 -3.12 14.63
C MET A 25 1.10 -2.88 15.40
N GLN A 26 2.10 -3.74 15.22
CA GLN A 26 3.43 -3.57 15.83
C GLN A 26 4.12 -2.30 15.33
N ILE A 27 3.91 -1.97 14.06
CA ILE A 27 4.44 -0.79 13.41
C ILE A 27 3.75 0.50 13.94
N THR A 28 2.49 0.44 14.37
CA THR A 28 1.71 1.58 14.93
C THR A 28 1.83 1.79 16.44
N SER A 29 2.36 0.81 17.20
CA SER A 29 2.37 0.85 18.67
C SER A 29 3.46 1.73 19.30
N GLU A 30 4.32 2.35 18.48
CA GLU A 30 5.36 3.29 18.96
C GLU A 30 4.93 4.76 18.83
N LYS A 31 5.74 5.64 19.44
CA LYS A 31 5.72 7.13 19.57
C LYS A 31 5.10 7.98 18.43
N TYR A 32 4.81 7.41 17.27
CA TYR A 32 4.35 8.06 16.05
C TYR A 32 3.05 7.46 15.49
N ASN A 33 2.06 7.19 16.35
CA ASN A 33 0.76 6.65 15.94
C ASN A 33 0.02 7.58 14.93
N PRO A 34 -0.21 7.15 13.68
CA PRO A 34 -0.92 7.94 12.69
C PRO A 34 -2.41 7.91 13.00
N THR A 35 -3.07 9.07 13.00
CA THR A 35 -4.52 9.10 13.11
C THR A 35 -5.15 8.57 11.82
N LEU A 36 -6.36 8.02 11.92
CA LEU A 36 -7.15 7.63 10.74
C LEU A 36 -7.27 8.79 9.74
N LYS A 37 -7.45 10.02 10.24
CA LYS A 37 -7.47 11.25 9.42
C LYS A 37 -6.20 11.42 8.58
N ASN A 38 -5.03 11.15 9.15
CA ASN A 38 -3.76 11.24 8.43
C ASN A 38 -3.66 10.20 7.32
N ILE A 39 -4.06 8.95 7.61
CA ILE A 39 -4.06 7.85 6.63
C ILE A 39 -4.97 8.19 5.46
N LEU A 40 -6.24 8.54 5.73
CA LEU A 40 -7.23 8.87 4.70
C LEU A 40 -6.80 10.04 3.83
N LYS A 41 -6.10 11.02 4.42
CA LYS A 41 -5.59 12.16 3.67
C LYS A 41 -4.49 11.78 2.69
N ILE A 42 -3.53 10.96 3.11
CA ILE A 42 -2.50 10.45 2.21
C ILE A 42 -3.13 9.59 1.11
N GLU A 43 -4.08 8.71 1.46
CA GLU A 43 -4.81 7.92 0.46
C GLU A 43 -5.53 8.79 -0.57
N GLN A 44 -6.23 9.84 -0.14
CA GLN A 44 -6.91 10.77 -1.03
C GLN A 44 -5.94 11.48 -1.98
N ILE A 45 -4.80 11.95 -1.47
CA ILE A 45 -3.78 12.63 -2.27
C ILE A 45 -3.17 11.65 -3.28
N MET A 46 -2.79 10.44 -2.85
CA MET A 46 -2.24 9.40 -3.73
C MET A 46 -3.25 8.99 -4.80
N ALA A 47 -4.52 8.78 -4.43
CA ALA A 47 -5.58 8.43 -5.36
C ALA A 47 -5.86 9.54 -6.38
N LYS A 48 -5.66 10.82 -6.01
CA LYS A 48 -5.86 11.98 -6.89
C LYS A 48 -4.71 12.18 -7.88
N TYR A 49 -3.47 12.19 -7.41
CA TYR A 49 -2.30 12.55 -8.23
C TYR A 49 -1.59 11.35 -8.85
N LYS A 50 -1.91 10.14 -8.40
CA LYS A 50 -1.42 8.84 -8.88
C LYS A 50 0.07 8.57 -8.69
N GLU A 51 0.93 9.57 -8.80
CA GLU A 51 2.37 9.38 -8.75
C GLU A 51 3.10 10.57 -8.12
N PHE A 52 4.21 10.27 -7.46
CA PHE A 52 5.14 11.24 -6.91
C PHE A 52 6.57 10.75 -7.08
N ASP A 53 7.45 11.60 -7.61
CA ASP A 53 8.87 11.26 -7.75
C ASP A 53 9.56 11.14 -6.39
N THR A 54 9.05 11.86 -5.38
CA THR A 54 9.62 11.87 -4.03
C THR A 54 8.57 12.06 -2.94
N LYS A 55 8.88 11.56 -1.73
CA LYS A 55 8.11 11.85 -0.51
C LYS A 55 7.92 13.36 -0.25
N LYS A 56 8.88 14.19 -0.67
CA LYS A 56 8.80 15.65 -0.51
C LYS A 56 7.70 16.26 -1.36
N GLN A 57 7.51 15.78 -2.61
CA GLN A 57 6.42 16.24 -3.46
C GLN A 57 5.05 15.84 -2.87
N LEU A 58 4.94 14.63 -2.31
CA LEU A 58 3.75 14.20 -1.60
C LEU A 58 3.42 15.14 -0.41
N VAL A 59 4.39 15.44 0.45
CA VAL A 59 4.21 16.36 1.58
C VAL A 59 3.81 17.76 1.12
N LYS A 60 4.36 18.27 0.01
CA LYS A 60 3.98 19.57 -0.56
C LYS A 60 2.52 19.65 -1.02
N LYS A 61 1.87 18.51 -1.30
CA LYS A 61 0.44 18.46 -1.63
C LYS A 61 -0.46 18.37 -0.39
N MET A 62 0.13 18.22 0.79
CA MET A 62 -0.61 18.27 2.05
C MET A 62 -0.79 19.74 2.47
N ASP A 63 -1.98 20.05 2.97
CA ASP A 63 -2.30 21.35 3.58
C ASP A 63 -1.67 21.54 4.97
N VAL A 64 -1.30 20.45 5.64
CA VAL A 64 -0.67 20.44 6.96
C VAL A 64 0.59 19.59 6.89
N GLY A 65 1.68 20.10 7.47
CA GLY A 65 2.95 19.39 7.56
C GLY A 65 2.81 18.08 8.34
N MET A 66 3.44 17.02 7.83
CA MET A 66 3.47 15.70 8.47
C MET A 66 4.88 15.38 8.95
N ARG A 67 5.00 14.84 10.17
CA ARG A 67 6.29 14.38 10.70
C ARG A 67 6.82 13.23 9.83
N PRO A 68 8.09 13.22 9.41
CA PRO A 68 8.63 12.18 8.56
C PRO A 68 8.42 10.74 9.06
N PRO A 69 8.54 10.43 10.38
CA PRO A 69 8.24 9.09 10.89
C PRO A 69 6.80 8.65 10.65
N VAL A 70 5.83 9.55 10.87
CA VAL A 70 4.39 9.29 10.65
C VAL A 70 4.11 9.07 9.17
N LEU A 71 4.75 9.84 8.28
CA LEU A 71 4.59 9.64 6.84
C LEU A 71 5.14 8.28 6.40
N ASN A 72 6.36 7.93 6.82
CA ASN A 72 6.98 6.65 6.48
C ASN A 72 6.12 5.47 6.95
N LEU A 73 5.53 5.61 8.12
CA LEU A 73 4.63 4.64 8.71
C LEU A 73 3.36 4.43 7.87
N ILE A 74 2.72 5.52 7.46
CA ILE A 74 1.53 5.46 6.58
C ILE A 74 1.90 4.85 5.22
N LEU A 75 3.02 5.25 4.62
CA LEU A 75 3.45 4.69 3.34
C LEU A 75 3.71 3.18 3.43
N LYS A 76 4.36 2.72 4.50
CA LYS A 76 4.57 1.28 4.75
C LYS A 76 3.24 0.53 4.90
N TYR A 77 2.27 1.12 5.60
CA TYR A 77 0.92 0.57 5.72
C TYR A 77 0.23 0.44 4.35
N LEU A 78 0.29 1.49 3.52
CA LEU A 78 -0.33 1.50 2.20
C LEU A 78 0.32 0.51 1.23
N GLU A 79 1.65 0.36 1.31
CA GLU A 79 2.39 -0.63 0.53
C GLU A 79 1.96 -2.06 0.91
N LYS A 80 1.94 -2.38 2.21
CA LYS A 80 1.47 -3.68 2.72
C LYS A 80 0.01 -3.97 2.36
N SER A 81 -0.80 -2.91 2.23
CA SER A 81 -2.19 -2.98 1.81
C SER A 81 -2.39 -3.02 0.29
N ASN A 82 -1.31 -3.13 -0.50
CA ASN A 82 -1.32 -3.13 -1.97
C ASN A 82 -1.95 -1.88 -2.60
N LYS A 83 -1.95 -0.74 -1.89
CA LYS A 83 -2.50 0.53 -2.38
C LYS A 83 -1.46 1.33 -3.15
N ILE A 84 -0.19 1.24 -2.75
CA ILE A 84 0.92 1.91 -3.41
C ILE A 84 2.07 0.94 -3.72
N LEU A 85 2.94 1.35 -4.64
CA LEU A 85 4.26 0.79 -4.88
C LEU A 85 5.32 1.81 -4.47
N LEU A 86 6.32 1.39 -3.71
CA LEU A 86 7.53 2.16 -3.44
C LEU A 86 8.63 1.65 -4.37
N ASN A 87 9.10 2.53 -5.27
CA ASN A 87 10.16 2.19 -6.22
C ASN A 87 11.55 2.40 -5.59
N SER A 88 12.58 1.77 -6.15
CA SER A 88 13.95 1.84 -5.65
C SER A 88 14.57 3.24 -5.74
N ASP A 89 14.10 4.07 -6.68
CA ASP A 89 14.47 5.47 -6.84
C ASP A 89 13.80 6.41 -5.81
N GLY A 90 12.89 5.87 -4.98
CA GLY A 90 12.15 6.63 -3.98
C GLY A 90 10.84 7.25 -4.48
N SER A 91 10.46 7.00 -5.74
CA SER A 91 9.14 7.37 -6.28
C SER A 91 8.03 6.48 -5.71
N ILE A 92 6.82 7.01 -5.74
CA ILE A 92 5.63 6.42 -5.12
C ILE A 92 4.50 6.41 -6.15
N THR A 93 4.02 5.21 -6.49
CA THR A 93 2.95 5.04 -7.47
C THR A 93 1.69 4.47 -6.80
N TRP A 94 0.52 5.03 -7.10
CA TRP A 94 -0.78 4.51 -6.70
C TRP A 94 -1.18 3.36 -7.62
N ILE A 95 -1.34 2.18 -7.04
CA ILE A 95 -1.68 0.96 -7.81
C ILE A 95 -3.05 0.40 -7.45
N HIS A 96 -3.51 0.59 -6.22
CA HIS A 96 -4.75 0.01 -5.67
C HIS A 96 -5.08 -1.37 -6.25
N ALA A 97 -4.16 -2.31 -6.07
CA ALA A 97 -4.16 -3.56 -6.79
C ALA A 97 -4.80 -4.68 -5.96
N SER A 98 -5.59 -5.53 -6.63
CA SER A 98 -6.02 -6.79 -6.00
C SER A 98 -4.82 -7.70 -5.75
N PRO A 99 -4.85 -8.58 -4.74
CA PRO A 99 -3.74 -9.51 -4.50
C PRO A 99 -3.45 -10.45 -5.67
N LYS A 100 -4.47 -10.76 -6.50
CA LYS A 100 -4.31 -11.49 -7.75
C LYS A 100 -3.46 -10.72 -8.76
N ALA A 101 -3.66 -9.40 -8.88
CA ALA A 101 -2.88 -8.54 -9.74
C ALA A 101 -1.42 -8.47 -9.28
N ILE A 102 -1.18 -8.28 -7.97
CA ILE A 102 0.16 -8.28 -7.38
C ILE A 102 0.89 -9.60 -7.62
N LYS A 103 0.21 -10.74 -7.43
CA LYS A 103 0.78 -12.06 -7.68
C LYS A 103 1.17 -12.26 -9.15
N SER A 104 0.31 -11.80 -10.06
CA SER A 104 0.56 -11.88 -11.50
C SER A 104 1.74 -11.01 -11.91
N TRP A 105 1.82 -9.78 -11.39
CA TRP A 105 2.94 -8.87 -11.60
C TRP A 105 4.26 -9.45 -11.07
N LYS A 106 4.29 -9.95 -9.82
CA LYS A 106 5.47 -10.62 -9.25
C LYS A 106 5.94 -11.82 -10.07
N LYS A 107 5.02 -12.55 -10.73
CA LYS A 107 5.37 -13.65 -11.63
C LYS A 107 5.99 -13.13 -12.93
N ALA A 108 5.46 -12.04 -13.47
CA ALA A 108 5.92 -11.44 -14.73
C ALA A 108 7.28 -10.73 -14.59
N VAL A 109 7.56 -10.11 -13.44
CA VAL A 109 8.79 -9.34 -13.19
C VAL A 109 9.96 -10.21 -12.71
N LYS A 110 9.73 -11.49 -12.39
CA LYS A 110 10.83 -12.45 -12.19
C LYS A 110 11.58 -12.65 -13.52
N LEU A 111 12.61 -11.82 -13.73
CA LEU A 111 13.78 -12.11 -14.55
C LEU A 111 14.57 -13.27 -13.93
#